data_AF-A0A843U0J3-F1
#
_entry.id   AF-A0A843U0J3-F1
#
_cell.length_a   1.000
_cell.length_b   1.000
_cell.length_c   1.000
_cell.angle_alpha   90.00
_cell.angle_beta   90.00
_cell.angle_gamma   90.00
#
_symmetry.space_group_name_H-M   'P 1'
#
loop_
_entity.id
_entity.type
_entity.pdbx_description
1 polymer ?
#
loop_
_entity_poly.entity_id
_entity_poly.type
_entity_poly.pdbx_seq_one_letter_code
_entity_poly.pdbx_strand_id
1 'polypeptide(L)' 'MHVGTNHWALLVIHIKEKEFQVYDSLRSKQRADIPQYVVELKRYLKGKHIDADK' A
#
# COMPACT_ATOMS: atom_id res chain seq x y z
N MET A 1 -6.80 5.29 -1.62
CA MET A 1 -6.63 5.43 -0.16
C MET A 1 -6.72 6.89 0.22
N HIS A 2 -7.40 7.22 1.32
CA HIS A 2 -7.46 8.59 1.83
C HIS A 2 -6.21 8.89 2.66
N VAL A 3 -5.55 10.00 2.41
CA VAL A 3 -4.30 10.42 3.04
C VAL A 3 -4.50 11.80 3.66
N GLY A 4 -4.36 11.92 4.98
CA GLY A 4 -4.64 13.18 5.67
C GLY A 4 -6.13 13.52 5.64
N THR A 5 -6.45 14.81 5.50
CA THR A 5 -7.83 15.33 5.66
C THR A 5 -8.59 15.48 4.34
N ASN A 6 -7.92 15.73 3.21
CA ASN A 6 -8.57 16.07 1.94
C ASN A 6 -7.81 15.55 0.70
N HIS A 7 -7.03 14.48 0.82
CA HIS A 7 -6.19 13.98 -0.28
C HIS A 7 -6.40 12.48 -0.53
N TRP A 8 -6.38 12.10 -1.79
CA TRP A 8 -6.49 10.71 -2.23
C TRP A 8 -5.25 10.30 -3.00
N ALA A 9 -4.73 9.13 -2.68
CA ALA A 9 -3.64 8.49 -3.39
C ALA A 9 -4.04 7.08 -3.83
N LEU A 10 -3.28 6.51 -4.76
CA LEU A 10 -3.49 5.14 -5.23
C LEU A 10 -2.48 4.20 -4.56
N LEU A 11 -2.99 3.14 -3.92
CA LEU A 11 -2.18 2.03 -3.42
C LEU A 11 -2.38 0.83 -4.34
N VAL A 12 -1.30 0.33 -4.91
CA VAL A 12 -1.29 -0.89 -5.72
C VAL A 12 -0.60 -1.98 -4.91
N ILE A 13 -1.24 -3.15 -4.84
CA ILE A 13 -0.69 -4.35 -4.20
C ILE A 13 -0.35 -5.33 -5.31
N HIS A 14 0.94 -5.55 -5.51
CA HIS A 14 1.45 -6.57 -6.43
C HIS A 14 1.50 -7.89 -5.66
N ILE A 15 0.43 -8.69 -5.78
CA ILE A 15 0.21 -9.85 -4.92
C ILE A 15 1.28 -10.93 -5.15
N LYS A 16 1.66 -11.19 -6.40
CA LYS A 16 2.65 -12.23 -6.74
C LYS A 16 4.04 -11.87 -6.21
N GLU A 17 4.39 -10.60 -6.32
CA GLU A 17 5.68 -10.01 -5.96
C GLU A 17 5.73 -9.64 -4.46
N LYS A 18 4.57 -9.67 -3.78
CA LYS A 18 4.40 -9.26 -2.37
C LYS A 18 4.88 -7.83 -2.12
N GLU A 19 4.74 -6.98 -3.13
CA GLU A 19 5.17 -5.59 -3.11
C GLU A 19 3.99 -4.62 -3.03
N PHE A 20 4.28 -3.43 -2.50
CA PHE A 20 3.31 -2.36 -2.34
C PHE A 20 3.88 -1.12 -2.99
N GLN A 21 3.09 -0.49 -3.85
CA GLN A 21 3.47 0.74 -4.53
C GLN A 21 2.42 1.80 -4.27
N VAL A 22 2.88 2.98 -3.86
CA VAL A 22 2.04 4.16 -3.62
C VAL A 22 2.29 5.15 -4.73
N TYR A 23 1.22 5.52 -5.43
CA TYR A 23 1.23 6.59 -6.41
C TYR A 23 0.45 7.77 -5.83
N ASP A 24 1.16 8.88 -5.66
CA ASP A 24 0.64 10.12 -5.12
C ASP A 24 1.00 11.25 -6.10
N SER A 25 0.00 11.87 -6.71
CA SER A 25 0.19 12.93 -7.70
C SER A 25 0.69 14.23 -7.09
N LEU A 26 0.56 14.42 -5.77
CA LEU A 26 0.97 15.63 -5.07
C LEU A 26 2.34 15.48 -4.38
N ARG A 27 2.88 14.25 -4.26
CA ARG A 27 4.21 14.00 -3.67
C ARG A 27 5.21 13.54 -4.73
N SER A 28 6.24 14.35 -4.98
CA SER A 28 7.36 13.97 -5.85
C SER A 28 8.30 13.00 -5.14
N LYS A 29 8.33 11.72 -5.53
CA LYS A 29 9.36 10.64 -5.39
C LYS A 29 10.24 10.52 -4.13
N GLN A 30 10.21 11.41 -3.16
CA GLN A 30 10.89 11.29 -1.88
C GLN A 30 10.15 10.24 -1.10
N ARG A 31 10.90 9.24 -0.61
CA ARG A 31 10.50 8.18 0.31
C ARG A 31 9.29 8.64 1.10
N ALA A 32 8.11 8.28 0.62
CA ALA A 32 6.91 8.48 1.41
C ALA A 32 7.16 7.60 2.62
N ASP A 33 7.23 8.21 3.81
CA ASP A 33 7.10 7.47 5.06
C ASP A 33 6.01 6.45 4.83
N ILE A 34 6.39 5.15 4.88
CA ILE A 34 5.49 4.07 4.53
C ILE A 34 4.26 4.29 5.40
N PRO A 35 3.13 4.68 4.81
CA PRO A 35 2.03 5.12 5.65
C PRO A 35 1.61 3.97 6.55
N GLN A 36 1.25 4.26 7.80
CA GLN A 36 1.03 3.26 8.83
C GLN A 36 0.02 2.17 8.41
N TYR A 37 -0.97 2.53 7.60
CA TYR A 37 -1.93 1.58 7.02
C TYR A 37 -1.30 0.56 6.07
N VAL A 38 -0.20 0.87 5.37
CA VAL A 38 0.54 -0.12 4.54
C VAL A 38 1.23 -1.15 5.44
N VAL A 39 1.73 -0.74 6.61
CA VAL A 39 2.30 -1.65 7.61
C VAL A 39 1.22 -2.55 8.19
N GLU A 40 0.06 -2.01 8.53
CA GLU A 40 -1.09 -2.77 9.03
C GLU A 40 -1.63 -3.75 7.97
N LEU A 41 -1.72 -3.31 6.72
CA LEU A 41 -2.14 -4.16 5.60
C LEU A 41 -1.14 -5.30 5.37
N LYS A 42 0.17 -5.04 5.42
CA LYS A 42 1.21 -6.09 5.39
C LYS A 42 1.04 -7.10 6.51
N ARG A 43 0.72 -6.66 7.74
CA ARG A 43 0.47 -7.57 8.88
C ARG A 43 -0.78 -8.41 8.67
N TYR A 44 -1.88 -7.81 8.23
CA TYR A 44 -3.12 -8.52 7.93
C TYR A 44 -2.91 -9.61 6.88
N LEU A 45 -2.21 -9.25 5.79
CA LEU A 45 -1.88 -10.18 4.71
C LEU A 45 -0.89 -11.26 5.13
N LYS A 46 0.01 -11.00 6.09
CA LYS A 46 0.89 -12.04 6.65
C LYS A 46 0.13 -13.09 7.47
N GLY A 47 -0.95 -12.67 8.15
CA GLY A 47 -1.80 -13.57 8.94
C GLY A 47 -2.80 -14.38 8.10
N LYS A 48 -2.96 -14.05 6.82
CA LYS A 48 -3.90 -14.70 5.90
C LYS A 48 -3.08 -15.32 4.77
N HIS A 49 -3.10 -16.65 4.59
CA HIS A 49 -2.61 -17.25 3.35
C HIS A 49 -3.51 -16.73 2.21
N ILE A 50 -3.07 -15.69 1.51
CA ILE A 50 -3.68 -15.29 0.24
C ILE A 50 -2.91 -16.05 -0.83
N ASP A 51 -3.41 -17.24 -1.15
CA ASP A 51 -3.00 -17.97 -2.35
C ASP A 51 -3.52 -17.18 -3.56
N ALA A 52 -2.61 -16.64 -4.36
CA ALA A 52 -2.93 -15.90 -5.58
C ALA A 52 -3.15 -16.80 -6.80
N ASP A 53 -3.22 -18.13 -6.60
CA ASP A 53 -3.23 -19.16 -7.65
C ASP A 53 -4.60 -19.84 -7.83
N LYS A 54 -5.69 -19.07 -7.86
CA LYS A 54 -6.98 -19.55 -8.38
C LYS A 54 -7.64 -18.54 -9.32
#